data_AF-A0A151QY76-F1
#
_entry.id   AF-A0A151QY76-F1
#
_cell.length_a   1.000
_cell.length_b   1.000
_cell.length_c   1.000
_cell.angle_alpha   90.00
_cell.angle_beta   90.00
_cell.angle_gamma   90.00
#
_symmetry.space_group_name_H-M   'P 1'
#
loop_
_entity.id
_entity.type
_entity.pdbx_description
1 polymer ?
#
loop_
_entity_poly.entity_id
_entity_poly.type
_entity_poly.pdbx_seq_one_letter_code
_entity_poly.pdbx_strand_id
1 'polypeptide(L)'
;IINYGTTYHMTNCSKLLSTRCPSTCHKKIRIVDGTFSTIASVGFIPISKSLTFHNVLRISNLLCNLLSISKLTHDQNCLTIFDFVTCKF
;
A
#
# COMPACT_ATOMS: atom_id res chain seq x y z
N ILE A 1 8.95 1.31 -2.12
CA ILE A 1 8.87 1.52 -3.58
C ILE A 1 7.53 2.16 -3.91
N ILE A 2 7.53 3.14 -4.81
CA ILE A 2 6.33 3.70 -5.42
C ILE A 2 6.10 2.93 -6.72
N ASN A 3 4.94 2.32 -6.90
CA ASN A 3 4.68 1.42 -8.02
C ASN A 3 3.32 1.72 -8.68
N TYR A 4 3.32 1.92 -9.99
CA TYR A 4 2.10 2.12 -10.77
C TYR A 4 1.37 0.80 -11.01
N GLY A 5 2.11 -0.30 -11.19
CA GLY A 5 1.57 -1.62 -11.50
C GLY A 5 0.97 -2.36 -10.31
N THR A 6 0.99 -1.81 -9.09
CA THR A 6 0.33 -2.44 -7.94
C THR A 6 -1.05 -1.85 -7.71
N THR A 7 -2.01 -2.71 -7.41
CA THR A 7 -3.39 -2.31 -7.06
C THR A 7 -3.52 -1.85 -5.61
N TYR A 8 -2.64 -2.33 -4.72
CA TYR A 8 -2.74 -2.11 -3.28
C TYR A 8 -1.51 -1.41 -2.72
N HIS A 9 -1.74 -0.58 -1.70
CA HIS A 9 -0.68 -0.21 -0.77
C HIS A 9 -0.33 -1.43 0.09
N MET A 10 0.95 -1.72 0.29
CA MET A 10 1.41 -2.86 1.08
C MET A 10 2.51 -2.46 2.05
N THR A 11 2.49 -3.05 3.25
CA THR A 11 3.55 -2.89 4.25
C THR A 11 3.81 -4.21 4.98
N ASN A 12 5.04 -4.44 5.43
CA ASN A 12 5.33 -5.49 6.41
C ASN A 12 5.28 -4.97 7.87
N CYS A 13 5.23 -3.64 8.06
CA CYS A 13 5.43 -3.01 9.34
C CYS A 13 4.14 -2.99 10.17
N SER A 14 4.14 -3.74 11.28
CA SER A 14 3.04 -3.74 12.26
C SER A 14 2.77 -2.36 12.85
N LYS A 15 3.84 -1.64 13.18
CA LYS A 15 3.78 -0.41 13.99
C LYS A 15 3.11 0.76 13.27
N LEU A 16 3.14 0.74 11.94
CA LEU A 16 2.56 1.81 11.11
C LEU A 16 1.06 1.63 10.88
N LEU A 17 0.53 0.43 11.09
CA LEU A 17 -0.79 0.08 10.64
C LEU A 17 -1.78 0.05 11.80
N SER A 18 -2.78 0.93 11.75
CA SER A 18 -3.97 0.82 12.59
C SER A 18 -4.86 -0.29 12.02
N THR A 19 -4.83 -1.46 12.66
CA THR A 19 -5.38 -2.70 12.10
C THR A 19 -6.88 -2.87 12.35
N ARG A 20 -7.57 -3.38 11.34
CA ARG A 20 -8.84 -4.11 11.47
C ARG A 20 -8.62 -5.48 10.83
N CYS A 21 -9.23 -6.56 11.33
CA CYS A 21 -9.25 -7.82 10.57
C CYS A 21 -10.59 -8.05 9.89
N PRO A 22 -10.79 -7.54 8.65
CA PRO A 22 -11.92 -7.92 7.83
C PRO A 22 -11.80 -9.36 7.32
N SER A 23 -12.87 -9.88 6.72
CA SER A 23 -12.92 -11.20 6.05
C SER A 23 -11.92 -11.40 4.91
N THR A 24 -11.17 -10.36 4.53
CA THR A 24 -10.06 -10.42 3.57
C THR A 24 -8.73 -10.80 4.21
N CYS A 25 -8.62 -10.79 5.55
CA CYS A 25 -7.54 -11.47 6.26
C CYS A 25 -7.50 -12.94 5.83
N HIS A 26 -6.30 -13.51 5.69
CA HIS A 26 -6.05 -14.89 5.21
C HIS A 26 -6.21 -15.14 3.71
N LYS A 27 -6.70 -14.19 2.90
CA LYS A 27 -6.62 -14.32 1.43
C LYS A 27 -5.16 -14.28 0.97
N LYS A 28 -4.83 -15.10 -0.02
CA LYS A 28 -3.52 -15.05 -0.71
C LYS A 28 -3.58 -14.08 -1.87
N ILE A 29 -2.54 -13.29 -2.04
CA ILE A 29 -2.36 -12.39 -3.18
C ILE A 29 -1.01 -12.62 -3.82
N ARG A 30 -0.92 -12.34 -5.13
CA ARG A 30 0.37 -12.26 -5.81
C ARG A 30 1.02 -10.93 -5.47
N ILE A 31 2.27 -10.96 -5.02
CA ILE A 31 3.05 -9.75 -4.69
C ILE A 31 4.03 -9.42 -5.83
N VAL A 32 4.78 -8.31 -5.67
CA VAL A 32 5.58 -7.71 -6.76
C VAL A 32 6.68 -8.63 -7.30
N ASP A 33 7.18 -9.58 -6.50
CA ASP A 33 8.16 -10.59 -6.94
C ASP A 33 7.53 -11.79 -7.65
N GLY A 34 6.22 -11.77 -7.85
CA GLY A 34 5.46 -12.83 -8.51
C GLY A 34 5.06 -13.99 -7.59
N THR A 35 5.53 -14.05 -6.36
CA THR A 35 5.15 -15.07 -5.37
C THR A 35 3.78 -14.79 -4.75
N PHE A 36 3.19 -15.80 -4.12
CA PHE A 36 1.95 -15.63 -3.35
C PHE A 36 2.25 -15.42 -1.87
N SER A 37 1.64 -14.41 -1.27
CA SER A 37 1.68 -14.17 0.17
C SER A 37 0.29 -14.02 0.75
N THR A 38 0.13 -14.45 2.01
CA THR A 38 -1.10 -14.28 2.76
C THR A 38 -1.22 -12.85 3.29
N ILE A 39 -2.42 -12.27 3.21
CA ILE A 39 -2.75 -11.00 3.86
C ILE A 39 -2.87 -11.25 5.38
N ALA A 40 -1.97 -10.62 6.14
CA ALA A 40 -1.96 -10.71 7.60
C ALA A 40 -3.03 -9.81 8.23
N SER A 41 -3.20 -8.60 7.69
CA SER A 41 -4.24 -7.66 8.13
C SER A 41 -4.50 -6.57 7.09
N VAL A 42 -5.57 -5.81 7.27
CA VAL A 42 -5.88 -4.62 6.47
C VAL A 42 -6.08 -3.45 7.41
N GLY A 43 -5.60 -2.26 7.03
CA GLY A 43 -5.76 -1.11 7.89
C GLY A 43 -5.57 0.21 7.16
N PHE A 44 -5.31 1.24 7.95
CA PHE A 44 -4.97 2.56 7.45
C PHE A 44 -3.68 3.06 8.10
N ILE A 45 -2.99 3.95 7.40
CA ILE A 45 -1.74 4.59 7.85
C ILE A 45 -1.90 6.12 7.72
N PRO A 46 -1.98 6.87 8.83
CA PRO A 46 -1.95 8.32 8.78
C PRO A 46 -0.51 8.79 8.48
N ILE A 47 -0.34 9.57 7.42
CA ILE A 47 0.97 10.10 6.99
C ILE A 47 1.12 11.55 7.46
N SER A 48 0.05 12.32 7.35
CA SER A 48 -0.01 13.72 7.79
C SER A 48 -1.43 14.06 8.28
N LYS A 49 -1.66 15.31 8.70
CA LYS A 49 -2.98 15.79 9.09
C LYS A 49 -4.02 15.70 7.96
N SER A 50 -3.58 15.77 6.69
CA SER A 50 -4.46 15.76 5.52
C SER A 50 -4.39 14.47 4.69
N LEU A 51 -3.39 13.61 4.94
CA LEU A 51 -3.16 12.40 4.14
C LEU A 51 -3.19 11.15 5.00
N THR A 52 -4.14 10.25 4.69
CA THR A 52 -4.24 8.92 5.28
C THR A 52 -4.35 7.90 4.16
N PHE A 53 -3.50 6.88 4.19
CA PHE A 53 -3.61 5.74 3.29
C PHE A 53 -4.61 4.75 3.83
N HIS A 54 -5.71 4.53 3.11
CA HIS A 54 -6.73 3.54 3.44
C HIS A 54 -6.48 2.22 2.70
N ASN A 55 -7.05 1.13 3.24
CA ASN A 55 -6.98 -0.22 2.67
C ASN A 55 -5.53 -0.68 2.40
N VAL A 56 -4.62 -0.38 3.33
CA VAL A 56 -3.24 -0.84 3.28
C VAL A 56 -3.18 -2.30 3.73
N LEU A 57 -2.59 -3.16 2.90
CA LEU A 57 -2.44 -4.58 3.18
C LEU A 57 -1.16 -4.83 3.96
N ARG A 58 -1.25 -5.54 5.08
CA ARG A 58 -0.08 -6.08 5.75
C ARG A 58 0.30 -7.43 5.17
N ILE A 59 1.53 -7.52 4.69
CA ILE A 59 2.10 -8.70 4.03
C ILE A 59 3.40 -9.08 4.74
N SER A 60 3.49 -10.31 5.25
CA SER A 60 4.66 -10.77 6.03
C SER A 60 5.92 -10.93 5.19
N ASN A 61 5.80 -11.43 3.95
CA ASN A 61 6.93 -11.68 3.05
C ASN A 61 7.22 -10.51 2.10
N LEU A 62 7.11 -9.28 2.60
CA LEU A 62 7.36 -8.09 1.80
C LEU A 62 8.72 -7.49 2.17
N LEU A 63 9.63 -7.35 1.20
CA LEU A 63 10.98 -6.80 1.43
C LEU A 63 10.96 -5.29 1.72
N CYS A 64 10.01 -4.56 1.15
CA CYS A 64 9.86 -3.12 1.36
C CYS A 64 8.41 -2.67 1.19
N ASN A 65 8.04 -1.55 1.81
CA ASN A 65 6.69 -1.00 1.65
C ASN A 65 6.41 -0.63 0.19
N LEU A 66 5.21 -0.92 -0.29
CA LEU A 66 4.76 -0.59 -1.63
C LEU A 66 3.64 0.45 -1.56
N LEU A 67 3.83 1.56 -2.26
CA LEU A 67 2.81 2.57 -2.47
C LEU A 67 2.26 2.44 -3.88
N SER A 68 1.00 2.01 -4.02
CA SER A 68 0.30 2.04 -5.30
C SER A 68 0.04 3.48 -5.74
N ILE A 69 0.61 3.89 -6.89
CA ILE A 69 0.34 5.22 -7.48
C ILE A 69 -1.11 5.29 -7.91
N SER A 70 -1.59 4.29 -8.66
CA SER A 70 -2.95 4.25 -9.21
C SER A 70 -4.00 4.37 -8.11
N LYS A 71 -3.81 3.68 -6.98
CA LYS A 71 -4.68 3.81 -5.82
C LYS A 71 -4.56 5.18 -5.16
N LEU A 72 -3.35 5.70 -4.99
CA LEU A 72 -3.15 7.00 -4.34
C LEU A 72 -3.80 8.14 -5.13
N THR A 73 -3.53 8.21 -6.43
CA THR A 73 -4.10 9.24 -7.32
C THR A 73 -5.61 9.17 -7.38
N HIS A 74 -6.17 7.95 -7.38
CA HIS A 74 -7.61 7.74 -7.35
C HIS A 74 -8.22 8.18 -6.01
N ASP A 75 -7.67 7.72 -4.88
CA ASP A 75 -8.22 8.00 -3.55
C ASP A 75 -8.08 9.48 -3.16
N GLN A 76 -7.05 10.17 -3.64
CA GLN A 76 -6.80 11.59 -3.37
C GLN A 76 -7.28 12.52 -4.49
N ASN A 77 -7.82 11.96 -5.58
CA ASN A 77 -8.21 12.71 -6.78
C ASN A 77 -7.09 13.66 -7.25
N CYS A 78 -5.87 13.13 -7.39
CA CYS A 78 -4.68 13.90 -7.74
C CYS A 78 -3.91 13.30 -8.92
N LEU A 79 -2.93 14.03 -9.44
CA LEU A 79 -2.10 13.63 -10.57
C LEU A 79 -0.67 13.40 -10.10
N THR A 80 -0.03 12.35 -10.60
CA THR A 80 1.40 12.14 -10.35
C THR A 80 2.25 12.67 -11.49
N ILE A 81 3.22 13.52 -11.17
CA ILE A 81 4.20 14.07 -12.10
C ILE A 81 5.57 13.51 -11.73
N PHE A 82 6.24 12.90 -12.71
CA PHE A 82 7.61 12.41 -12.59
C PHE A 82 8.55 13.35 -13.32
N ASP A 83 9.61 13.78 -12.65
CA ASP A 83 10.78 14.38 -13.28
C ASP A 83 12.02 13.49 -13.01
N PHE A 84 13.19 13.90 -13.49
CA PHE A 84 14.42 13.11 -13.36
C PHE A 84 14.86 12.88 -11.90
N VAL A 85 14.34 13.65 -10.94
CA VAL A 85 14.78 13.66 -9.54
C VAL A 85 13.63 13.39 -8.57
N THR A 86 12.41 13.81 -8.90
CA THR A 86 11.27 13.85 -7.99
C THR A 86 10.01 13.23 -8.57
N CYS A 87 9.17 12.76 -7.66
CA CYS A 87 7.82 12.30 -7.92
C CYS A 87 6.88 13.15 -7.06
N LYS A 88 5.98 13.90 -7.69
CA LYS A 88 5.01 14.79 -7.03
C LYS A 88 3.61 14.25 -7.24
N PHE A 89 2.77 14.33 -6.21
CA PHE A 89 1.38 13.90 -6.18
C PHE A 89 0.46 15.10 -5.93
#